data_AF-A0A225VN10-F1
#
_entry.id   AF-A0A225VN10-F1
#
_cell.length_a   1.000
_cell.length_b   1.000
_cell.length_c   1.000
_cell.angle_alpha   90.00
_cell.angle_beta   90.00
_cell.angle_gamma   90.00
#
_symmetry.space_group_name_H-M   'P 1'
#
loop_
_entity.id
_entity.type
_entity.pdbx_description
1 polymer ?
#
loop_
_entity_poly.entity_id
_entity_poly.type
_entity_poly.pdbx_seq_one_letter_code
_entity_poly.pdbx_strand_id
1 'polypeptide(L)'
;MCGCSHDGIAGIVDLSASFGWNGSLALYGIFENAICHIVVNTISAGLPPDGSTDTTAYFAYAWVDDHVMTETDIGTRCATAEDALHLAMLADLGPHAINEQKFT
;
A
#
# COMPACT_ATOMS: atom_id res chain seq x y z
N MET A 1 -0.44 -9.24 2.11
CA MET A 1 0.27 -10.46 1.62
C MET A 1 0.58 -10.24 0.16
N CYS A 2 1.83 -10.45 -0.25
CA CYS A 2 2.25 -10.39 -1.65
C CYS A 2 1.97 -11.74 -2.35
N GLY A 3 1.27 -11.73 -3.48
CA GLY A 3 0.99 -12.92 -4.29
C GLY A 3 1.42 -12.73 -5.74
N CYS A 4 2.23 -13.66 -6.28
CA CYS A 4 2.78 -13.55 -7.63
C CYS A 4 1.85 -14.16 -8.69
N SER A 5 1.60 -13.42 -9.76
CA SER A 5 0.92 -13.88 -10.98
C SER A 5 1.91 -14.62 -11.90
N HIS A 6 1.37 -15.40 -12.84
CA HIS A 6 2.15 -16.23 -13.78
C HIS A 6 3.14 -15.43 -14.66
N ASP A 7 2.95 -14.11 -14.75
CA ASP A 7 3.75 -13.18 -15.56
C ASP A 7 4.81 -12.39 -14.77
N GLY A 8 5.07 -12.74 -13.50
CA GLY A 8 6.08 -12.07 -12.66
C GLY A 8 5.64 -10.72 -12.08
N ILE A 9 4.35 -10.41 -12.16
CA ILE A 9 3.71 -9.29 -11.46
C ILE A 9 3.16 -9.82 -10.14
N ALA A 10 3.46 -9.17 -9.03
CA ALA A 10 2.89 -9.51 -7.73
C ALA A 10 1.98 -8.41 -7.19
N GLY A 11 0.85 -8.84 -6.62
CA GLY A 11 -0.13 -7.97 -5.97
C GLY A 11 0.07 -7.97 -4.47
N ILE A 12 0.09 -6.78 -3.86
CA ILE A 12 0.02 -6.60 -2.42
C ILE A 12 -1.39 -6.11 -2.09
N VAL A 13 -2.11 -6.87 -1.28
CA VAL A 13 -3.41 -6.47 -0.74
C VAL A 13 -3.30 -6.33 0.76
N ASP A 14 -3.71 -5.17 1.28
CA ASP A 14 -3.91 -4.94 2.70
C ASP A 14 -5.39 -4.73 3.02
N LEU A 15 -5.90 -5.56 3.94
CA LEU A 15 -7.29 -5.62 4.38
C LEU A 15 -7.37 -5.07 5.82
N SER A 16 -7.44 -3.75 5.96
CA SER A 16 -7.50 -3.09 7.28
C SER A 16 -8.74 -2.20 7.41
N ALA A 17 -9.91 -2.84 7.41
CA ALA A 17 -11.20 -2.20 7.71
C ALA A 17 -12.28 -3.25 7.98
N SER A 18 -13.27 -2.94 8.81
CA SER A 18 -14.45 -3.80 8.97
C SER A 18 -15.35 -3.67 7.72
N PHE A 19 -15.45 -4.75 6.94
CA PHE A 19 -16.37 -4.90 5.81
C PHE A 19 -17.79 -4.37 6.14
N GLY A 20 -18.32 -3.50 5.28
CA GLY A 20 -19.77 -3.41 5.07
C GLY A 20 -20.57 -2.35 5.85
N TRP A 21 -20.03 -1.16 6.13
CA TRP A 21 -20.87 -0.01 6.52
C TRP A 21 -21.19 0.88 5.31
N ASN A 22 -22.42 0.78 4.81
CA ASN A 22 -22.95 1.51 3.64
C ASN A 22 -23.06 3.05 3.80
N GLY A 23 -22.53 3.63 4.89
CA GLY A 23 -22.64 5.05 5.24
C GLY A 23 -21.34 5.85 5.18
N SER A 24 -20.17 5.20 5.08
CA SER A 24 -18.85 5.86 5.19
C SER A 24 -18.03 5.86 3.89
N LEU A 25 -18.59 5.42 2.76
CA LEU A 25 -17.84 5.28 1.49
C LEU A 25 -17.10 6.57 1.08
N ALA A 26 -17.70 7.73 1.31
CA ALA A 26 -17.08 9.02 1.02
C ALA A 26 -15.96 9.41 2.01
N LEU A 27 -16.08 9.02 3.29
CA LEU A 27 -15.04 9.28 4.29
C LEU A 27 -13.86 8.31 4.12
N TYR A 28 -14.14 7.04 3.86
CA TYR A 28 -13.14 6.03 3.51
C TYR A 28 -12.35 6.46 2.28
N GLY A 29 -13.05 6.89 1.22
CA GLY A 29 -12.42 7.39 0.01
C GLY A 29 -11.44 8.55 0.24
N ILE A 30 -11.64 9.40 1.25
CA ILE A 30 -10.69 10.49 1.55
C ILE A 30 -9.37 9.93 2.07
N PHE A 31 -9.42 9.06 3.09
CA PHE A 31 -8.23 8.44 3.68
C PHE A 31 -7.53 7.50 2.68
N GLU A 32 -8.30 6.70 1.95
CA GLU A 32 -7.80 5.84 0.89
C GLU A 32 -7.03 6.58 -0.21
N ASN A 33 -7.58 7.71 -0.68
CA ASN A 33 -6.90 8.54 -1.66
C ASN A 33 -5.69 9.25 -1.06
N ALA A 34 -5.73 9.64 0.21
CA ALA A 34 -4.58 10.22 0.90
C ALA A 34 -3.43 9.22 1.02
N ILE A 35 -3.71 7.98 1.43
CA ILE A 35 -2.75 6.88 1.50
C ILE A 35 -2.14 6.62 0.12
N CYS A 36 -2.96 6.47 -0.92
CA CYS A 36 -2.47 6.30 -2.30
C CYS A 36 -1.59 7.48 -2.73
N HIS A 37 -1.99 8.71 -2.41
CA HIS A 37 -1.23 9.91 -2.74
C HIS A 37 0.14 9.93 -2.04
N ILE A 38 0.20 9.56 -0.76
CA ILE A 38 1.44 9.49 0.03
C ILE A 38 2.38 8.43 -0.55
N VAL A 39 1.87 7.23 -0.87
CA VAL A 39 2.66 6.15 -1.47
C VAL A 39 3.29 6.60 -2.80
N VAL A 40 2.47 7.12 -3.71
CA VAL A 40 2.90 7.48 -5.08
C VAL A 40 3.84 8.69 -5.08
N ASN A 41 3.56 9.73 -4.28
CA ASN A 41 4.24 11.02 -4.41
C ASN A 41 5.30 11.28 -3.33
N THR A 42 5.19 10.66 -2.16
CA THR A 42 6.09 10.94 -1.02
C THR A 42 7.06 9.80 -0.80
N ILE A 43 6.55 8.58 -0.66
CA ILE A 43 7.39 7.43 -0.28
C ILE A 43 8.15 6.88 -1.48
N SER A 44 7.52 6.79 -2.65
CA SER A 44 8.19 6.35 -3.89
C SER A 44 9.45 7.17 -4.22
N ALA A 45 9.47 8.46 -3.87
CA ALA A 45 10.62 9.33 -4.09
C ALA A 45 11.71 9.20 -3.02
N GLY A 46 11.36 8.76 -1.81
CA GLY A 46 12.25 8.67 -0.65
C GLY A 46 12.74 7.28 -0.30
N LEU A 47 12.10 6.22 -0.82
CA LEU A 47 12.35 4.82 -0.47
C LEU A 47 12.56 3.97 -1.75
N PRO A 48 13.66 4.20 -2.50
CA PRO A 48 13.95 3.40 -3.68
C PRO A 48 14.30 1.95 -3.29
N PRO A 49 13.88 0.95 -4.08
CA PRO A 49 14.21 -0.46 -3.83
C PRO A 49 15.73 -0.67 -3.82
N ASP A 50 16.28 -1.29 -2.77
CA ASP A 50 17.70 -1.66 -2.64
C ASP A 50 18.73 -0.55 -2.88
N GLY A 51 18.37 0.73 -2.66
CA GLY A 51 19.26 1.85 -3.01
C GLY A 51 19.51 2.00 -4.52
N SER A 52 18.67 1.38 -5.34
CA SER A 52 18.67 1.54 -6.80
C SER A 52 18.31 2.97 -7.19
N THR A 53 18.70 3.37 -8.40
CA THR A 53 18.26 4.63 -9.02
C THR A 53 16.86 4.52 -9.61
N ASP A 54 16.09 3.48 -9.26
CA ASP A 54 14.75 3.29 -9.74
C ASP A 54 13.82 4.29 -9.05
N THR A 55 13.44 5.33 -9.80
CA THR A 55 12.51 6.37 -9.37
C THR A 55 11.10 6.10 -9.88
N THR A 56 10.82 4.88 -10.37
CA THR A 56 9.49 4.50 -10.84
C THR A 56 8.55 4.45 -9.65
N ALA A 57 7.54 5.33 -9.68
CA ALA A 57 6.52 5.39 -8.65
C ALA A 57 5.77 4.07 -8.53
N TYR A 58 5.39 3.71 -7.29
CA TYR A 58 4.60 2.52 -7.05
C TYR A 58 3.19 2.67 -7.63
N PHE A 59 2.60 1.58 -8.13
CA PHE A 59 1.19 1.57 -8.48
C PHE A 59 0.34 1.29 -7.24
N ALA A 60 -0.52 2.24 -6.88
CA ALA A 60 -1.45 2.15 -5.76
C ALA A 60 -2.88 2.46 -6.22
N TYR A 61 -3.82 1.60 -5.82
CA TYR A 61 -5.23 1.72 -6.09
C TYR A 61 -6.03 1.39 -4.84
N ALA A 62 -6.97 2.24 -4.48
CA ALA A 62 -7.91 1.97 -3.41
C ALA A 62 -9.26 1.54 -3.97
N TRP A 63 -9.84 0.50 -3.38
CA TRP A 63 -11.13 -0.05 -3.78
C TRP A 63 -12.00 -0.37 -2.57
N VAL A 64 -12.97 0.51 -2.31
CA VAL A 64 -14.00 0.41 -1.25
C VAL A 64 -13.43 0.44 0.16
N ASP A 65 -12.71 -0.62 0.53
CA ASP A 65 -12.06 -0.82 1.82
C ASP A 65 -10.67 -1.48 1.68
N ASP A 66 -10.26 -1.84 0.46
CA ASP A 66 -9.01 -2.51 0.16
C ASP A 66 -7.98 -1.55 -0.43
N HIS A 67 -6.74 -1.64 0.06
CA HIS A 67 -5.58 -1.02 -0.58
C HIS A 67 -4.86 -2.07 -1.43
N VAL A 68 -4.88 -1.88 -2.74
CA VAL A 68 -4.26 -2.76 -3.71
C VAL A 68 -3.05 -2.07 -4.32
N MET A 69 -1.88 -2.69 -4.14
CA MET A 69 -0.67 -2.32 -4.86
C MET A 69 -0.28 -3.43 -5.82
N THR A 70 0.31 -3.06 -6.94
CA THR A 70 0.74 -4.04 -7.95
C THR A 70 2.12 -3.65 -8.44
N GLU A 71 3.07 -4.54 -8.23
CA GLU A 71 4.47 -4.31 -8.57
C GLU A 71 5.05 -5.49 -9.33
N THR A 72 6.08 -5.22 -10.12
CA THR A 72 6.86 -6.30 -10.71
C THR A 72 7.70 -6.95 -9.60
N ASP A 73 7.71 -8.28 -9.56
CA ASP A 73 8.49 -9.07 -8.59
C ASP A 73 9.97 -9.10 -9.00
N ILE A 74 10.60 -7.92 -8.95
CA ILE A 74 12.01 -7.70 -9.27
C ILE A 74 12.70 -7.12 -8.05
N GLY A 75 13.71 -7.84 -7.55
CA GLY A 75 14.47 -7.42 -6.38
C GLY A 75 13.56 -7.26 -5.16
N THR A 76 13.68 -6.15 -4.45
CA THR A 76 12.85 -5.86 -3.27
C THR A 76 11.61 -5.01 -3.55
N ARG A 77 11.27 -4.70 -4.81
CA ARG A 77 10.15 -3.79 -5.14
C ARG A 77 8.84 -4.11 -4.43
N CYS A 78 8.47 -5.39 -4.38
CA CYS A 78 7.22 -5.80 -3.73
C CYS A 78 7.29 -5.65 -2.21
N ALA A 79 8.44 -5.93 -1.59
CA ALA A 79 8.64 -5.74 -0.16
C ALA A 79 8.67 -4.24 0.20
N THR A 80 9.37 -3.41 -0.56
CA THR A 80 9.41 -1.96 -0.33
C THR A 80 8.08 -1.29 -0.64
N ALA A 81 7.28 -1.82 -1.57
CA ALA A 81 5.90 -1.40 -1.80
C ALA A 81 5.00 -1.73 -0.60
N GLU A 82 5.13 -2.91 0.00
CA GLU A 82 4.41 -3.27 1.23
C GLU A 82 4.80 -2.36 2.40
N ASP A 83 6.10 -2.09 2.59
CA ASP A 83 6.58 -1.14 3.60
C ASP A 83 6.08 0.29 3.34
N ALA A 84 6.06 0.71 2.07
CA ALA A 84 5.53 2.02 1.69
C ALA A 84 4.04 2.16 2.01
N LEU A 85 3.25 1.12 1.80
CA LEU A 85 1.84 1.11 2.17
C LEU A 85 1.66 1.26 3.68
N HIS A 86 2.41 0.49 4.47
CA HIS A 86 2.33 0.56 5.93
C HIS A 86 2.74 1.95 6.46
N LEU A 87 3.81 2.53 5.91
CA LEU A 87 4.23 3.89 6.27
C LEU A 87 3.18 4.94 5.91
N ALA A 88 2.51 4.80 4.76
CA ALA A 88 1.43 5.70 4.37
C ALA A 88 0.21 5.56 5.28
N MET A 89 -0.18 4.34 5.64
CA MET A 89 -1.26 4.09 6.61
C MET A 89 -0.92 4.67 7.99
N LEU A 90 0.31 4.51 8.47
CA LEU A 90 0.77 5.11 9.72
C LEU A 90 0.72 6.64 9.68
N ALA A 91 1.08 7.25 8.55
CA ALA A 91 1.08 8.70 8.38
C ALA A 91 -0.35 9.29 8.34
N ASP A 92 -1.28 8.59 7.70
CA ASP A 92 -2.65 9.07 7.48
C ASP A 92 -3.60 8.71 8.63
N LEU A 93 -3.58 7.44 9.08
CA LEU A 93 -4.51 6.90 10.08
C LEU A 93 -3.90 6.85 11.50
N GLY A 94 -2.58 7.00 11.61
CA GLY A 94 -1.86 6.99 12.88
C GLY A 94 -1.40 5.59 13.34
N PRO A 95 -0.72 5.51 14.49
CA PRO A 95 0.02 4.31 14.91
C PRO A 95 -0.86 3.10 15.25
N HIS A 96 -2.15 3.30 15.55
CA HIS A 96 -3.07 2.22 15.91
C HIS A 96 -3.77 1.58 14.70
N ALA A 97 -3.50 2.07 13.47
CA ALA A 97 -4.11 1.57 12.25
C ALA A 97 -3.49 0.26 11.75
N ILE A 98 -2.25 -0.03 12.17
CA ILE A 98 -1.54 -1.23 11.76
C ILE A 98 -1.94 -2.40 12.68
N ASN A 99 -2.34 -3.51 12.07
CA ASN A 99 -2.54 -4.75 12.80
C ASN A 99 -1.19 -5.40 13.15
N GLU A 100 -0.63 -5.06 14.30
CA GLU A 100 0.65 -5.61 14.78
C GLU A 100 0.65 -7.16 14.90
N GLN A 101 -0.52 -7.78 15.07
CA GLN A 101 -0.65 -9.25 15.13
C GLN A 101 -0.37 -9.93 13.78
N LYS A 102 -0.43 -9.19 12.68
CA LYS A 102 -0.06 -9.69 11.35
C LYS A 102 1.45 -9.92 11.22
N PHE A 103 2.25 -9.32 12.10
CA PHE A 103 3.72 -9.28 12.01
C PHE A 103 4.43 -10.02 13.15
N THR A 104 3.68 -10.69 14.03
CA THR A 104 4.18 -11.54 15.12
C THR A 104 3.72 -12.98 14.95
#